data_AF-Q24ZA8-F1
#
_entry.id   AF-Q24ZA8-F1
#
_cell.length_a   1.000
_cell.length_b   1.000
_cell.length_c   1.000
_cell.angle_alpha   90.00
_cell.angle_beta   90.00
_cell.angle_gamma   90.00
#
_symmetry.space_group_name_H-M   'P 1'
#
loop_
_entity.id
_entity.type
_entity.pdbx_description
1 polymer ?
#
loop_
_entity_poly.entity_id
_entity_poly.type
_entity_poly.pdbx_seq_one_letter_code
_entity_poly.pdbx_strand_id
1 'polypeptide(L)'
;MSKEKVKWNLTTFSFWYIPPFNKIRMVKILNRRKTIVKSLAAKMIKTHKSGVPVDIHRLATNLGFTVENDDDPDDKDSAVTSLKLMIIMLNPNHHIHRQRFSLGHEIGHYILKHDSERNSPTEDGETYKDMCKRLEHEADLFSACILMPEQHFKQTFSKGASPEELTRIYQVSKEAVWIRLKDLRLI
;
A
#
# COMPACT_ATOMS: atom_id res chain seq x y z
N MET A 1 23.11 47.33 -39.58
CA MET A 1 21.83 47.60 -38.90
C MET A 1 20.69 47.31 -39.87
N SER A 2 20.04 46.16 -39.72
CA SER A 2 18.72 45.85 -40.28
C SER A 2 18.12 44.79 -39.38
N LYS A 3 17.03 45.12 -38.69
CA LYS A 3 16.29 44.19 -37.81
C LYS A 3 15.15 43.60 -38.62
N GLU A 4 15.28 42.34 -39.03
CA GLU A 4 14.19 41.58 -39.60
C GLU A 4 13.21 41.15 -38.50
N LYS A 5 11.95 41.53 -38.65
CA LYS A 5 10.83 41.06 -37.83
C LYS A 5 10.35 39.72 -38.38
N VAL A 6 10.62 38.63 -37.66
CA VAL A 6 10.05 37.32 -37.95
C VAL A 6 8.56 37.31 -37.57
N LYS A 7 7.69 37.12 -38.56
CA LYS A 7 6.26 36.85 -38.37
C LYS A 7 6.07 35.34 -38.16
N TRP A 8 5.51 34.95 -37.02
CA TRP A 8 5.07 33.57 -36.77
C TRP A 8 3.65 33.39 -37.31
N ASN A 9 3.51 32.57 -38.36
CA ASN A 9 2.21 32.09 -38.83
C ASN A 9 1.78 30.90 -37.95
N LEU A 10 0.70 31.07 -37.20
CA LEU A 10 0.04 30.03 -36.43
C LEU A 10 -1.00 29.32 -37.30
N THR A 11 -0.64 28.19 -37.93
CA THR A 11 -1.63 27.20 -38.39
C THR A 11 -1.02 25.80 -38.42
N THR A 12 -1.82 24.83 -37.95
CA THR A 12 -1.57 23.39 -37.80
C THR A 12 -0.91 22.93 -36.49
N PHE A 13 -1.68 23.06 -35.39
CA PHE A 13 -1.55 22.16 -34.25
C PHE A 13 -1.88 20.74 -34.72
N SER A 14 -0.90 19.85 -34.82
CA SER A 14 -1.15 18.41 -34.90
C SER A 14 -1.76 17.97 -33.57
N PHE A 15 -3.06 17.70 -33.59
CA PHE A 15 -3.79 17.12 -32.48
C PHE A 15 -3.13 15.78 -32.12
N TRP A 16 -2.42 15.71 -31.00
CA TRP A 16 -1.94 14.44 -30.46
C TRP A 16 -3.17 13.58 -30.17
N TYR A 17 -3.36 12.54 -30.97
CA TYR A 17 -4.32 11.48 -30.69
C TYR A 17 -3.93 10.83 -29.37
N ILE A 18 -4.69 11.13 -28.31
CA ILE A 18 -4.63 10.37 -27.06
C ILE A 18 -5.50 9.13 -27.30
N PRO A 19 -4.92 7.93 -27.47
CA PRO A 19 -5.72 6.73 -27.70
C PRO A 19 -6.67 6.50 -26.52
N PRO A 20 -7.92 6.08 -26.77
CA PRO A 20 -8.86 5.77 -25.71
C PRO A 20 -8.28 4.69 -24.78
N PHE A 21 -8.38 4.97 -23.49
CA PHE A 21 -7.87 4.15 -22.40
C PHE A 21 -8.39 2.71 -22.50
N ASN A 22 -7.51 1.74 -22.80
CA ASN A 22 -7.90 0.35 -23.01
C ASN A 22 -8.11 -0.36 -21.66
N LYS A 23 -9.38 -0.59 -21.30
CA LYS A 23 -9.81 -1.26 -20.05
C LYS A 23 -9.13 -2.62 -19.81
N ILE A 24 -8.82 -3.39 -20.87
CA ILE A 24 -8.16 -4.70 -20.76
C ILE A 24 -6.69 -4.55 -20.34
N ARG A 25 -5.97 -3.58 -20.91
CA ARG A 25 -4.57 -3.28 -20.57
C ARG A 25 -4.46 -2.86 -19.10
N MET A 26 -5.37 -2.00 -18.66
CA MET A 26 -5.49 -1.59 -17.25
C MET A 26 -5.69 -2.76 -16.29
N VAL A 27 -6.66 -3.64 -16.55
CA VAL A 27 -6.95 -4.80 -15.69
C VAL A 27 -5.71 -5.71 -15.57
N LYS A 28 -4.97 -5.91 -16.67
CA LYS A 28 -3.72 -6.69 -16.64
C LYS A 28 -2.65 -6.02 -15.78
N ILE A 29 -2.48 -4.71 -15.87
CA ILE A 29 -1.49 -3.96 -15.08
C ILE A 29 -1.85 -3.99 -13.58
N LEU A 30 -3.10 -3.70 -13.23
CA LEU A 30 -3.58 -3.76 -11.85
C LEU A 30 -3.40 -5.17 -11.24
N ASN A 31 -3.72 -6.22 -12.00
CA ASN A 31 -3.52 -7.60 -11.55
C ASN A 31 -2.03 -7.92 -11.32
N ARG A 32 -1.13 -7.40 -12.18
CA ARG A 32 0.32 -7.58 -12.01
C ARG A 32 0.83 -6.91 -10.73
N ARG A 33 0.44 -5.65 -10.49
CA ARG A 33 0.84 -4.90 -9.28
C ARG A 33 0.35 -5.58 -8.00
N LYS A 34 -0.92 -5.97 -7.95
CA LYS A 34 -1.48 -6.75 -6.81
C LYS A 34 -0.67 -8.03 -6.55
N THR A 35 -0.28 -8.73 -7.60
CA THR A 35 0.54 -9.94 -7.48
C THR A 35 1.92 -9.64 -6.89
N ILE A 36 2.56 -8.55 -7.32
CA ILE A 36 3.84 -8.10 -6.78
C ILE A 36 3.72 -7.79 -5.28
N VAL A 37 2.72 -6.98 -4.89
CA VAL A 37 2.46 -6.63 -3.49
C VAL A 37 2.29 -7.89 -2.62
N LYS A 38 1.41 -8.80 -3.05
CA LYS A 38 1.17 -10.08 -2.35
C LYS A 38 2.45 -10.91 -2.22
N SER A 39 3.25 -10.99 -3.29
CA SER A 39 4.51 -11.75 -3.29
C SER A 39 5.57 -11.17 -2.36
N LEU A 40 5.66 -9.84 -2.26
CA LEU A 40 6.61 -9.16 -1.38
C LEU A 40 6.21 -9.34 0.09
N ALA A 41 4.93 -9.19 0.42
CA ALA A 41 4.43 -9.48 1.76
C ALA A 41 4.71 -10.94 2.17
N ALA A 42 4.43 -11.91 1.28
CA ALA A 42 4.73 -13.32 1.54
C ALA A 42 6.24 -13.58 1.71
N LYS A 43 7.09 -12.91 0.92
CA LYS A 43 8.55 -12.98 1.04
C LYS A 43 9.01 -12.45 2.40
N MET A 44 8.44 -11.35 2.89
CA MET A 44 8.76 -10.78 4.21
C MET A 44 8.44 -11.77 5.33
N ILE A 45 7.24 -12.35 5.31
CA ILE A 45 6.83 -13.38 6.29
C ILE A 45 7.80 -14.56 6.31
N LYS A 46 8.18 -15.06 5.13
CA LYS A 46 9.13 -16.17 5.01
C LYS A 46 10.54 -15.80 5.48
N THR A 47 11.03 -14.62 5.10
CA THR A 47 12.40 -14.16 5.39
C THR A 47 12.61 -13.92 6.87
N HIS A 48 11.64 -13.28 7.53
CA HIS A 48 11.70 -12.97 8.96
C HIS A 48 11.14 -14.08 9.85
N LYS A 49 10.70 -15.21 9.26
CA LYS A 49 10.11 -16.36 9.97
C LYS A 49 8.99 -15.93 10.94
N SER A 50 8.15 -15.00 10.50
CA SER A 50 7.08 -14.45 11.32
C SER A 50 5.93 -15.44 11.47
N GLY A 51 5.50 -15.68 12.71
CA GLY A 51 4.31 -16.48 13.03
C GLY A 51 3.01 -15.69 12.94
N VAL A 52 1.91 -16.30 13.37
CA VAL A 52 0.61 -15.65 13.54
C VAL A 52 0.27 -15.60 15.03
N PRO A 53 -0.10 -14.43 15.60
CA PRO A 53 -0.14 -13.12 14.95
C PRO A 53 1.26 -12.62 14.57
N VAL A 54 1.35 -11.85 13.49
CA VAL A 54 2.61 -11.26 13.04
C VAL A 54 3.02 -10.15 13.99
N ASP A 55 4.24 -10.26 14.53
CA ASP A 55 4.88 -9.20 15.29
C ASP A 55 5.41 -8.13 14.33
N ILE A 56 4.52 -7.19 14.00
CA ILE A 56 4.79 -6.14 13.02
C ILE A 56 5.80 -5.10 13.55
N HIS A 57 5.86 -4.89 14.86
CA HIS A 57 6.86 -4.01 15.49
C HIS A 57 8.26 -4.59 15.34
N ARG A 58 8.44 -5.88 15.67
CA ARG A 58 9.73 -6.56 15.46
C ARG A 58 10.13 -6.54 14.00
N LEU A 59 9.17 -6.69 13.08
CA LEU A 59 9.45 -6.59 11.65
C LEU A 59 9.92 -5.19 11.25
N ALA A 60 9.28 -4.13 11.76
CA ALA A 60 9.71 -2.74 11.56
C ALA A 60 11.14 -2.53 12.09
N THR A 61 11.44 -2.94 13.32
CA THR A 61 12.77 -2.82 13.92
C THR A 61 13.83 -3.58 13.12
N ASN A 62 13.52 -4.79 12.63
CA ASN A 62 14.45 -5.55 11.78
C ASN A 62 14.74 -4.87 10.44
N LEU A 63 13.82 -4.03 9.95
CA LEU A 63 14.01 -3.20 8.77
C LEU A 63 14.79 -1.91 9.06
N GLY A 64 15.12 -1.65 10.33
CA GLY A 64 15.84 -0.45 10.77
C GLY A 64 14.93 0.71 11.16
N PHE A 65 13.62 0.50 11.29
CA PHE A 65 12.71 1.53 11.76
C PHE A 65 12.73 1.68 13.28
N THR A 66 12.69 2.92 13.73
CA THR A 66 12.27 3.28 15.09
C THR A 66 10.77 3.55 15.06
N VAL A 67 10.01 2.91 15.95
CA VAL A 67 8.56 3.11 16.06
C VAL A 67 8.29 3.88 17.33
N GLU A 68 7.72 5.07 17.18
CA GLU A 68 7.44 6.00 18.27
C GLU A 68 5.95 6.32 18.32
N ASN A 69 5.48 6.88 19.44
CA ASN A 69 4.13 7.42 19.50
C ASN A 69 4.14 8.83 18.91
N ASP A 70 3.05 9.20 18.26
CA ASP A 70 2.83 10.56 17.81
C ASP A 70 2.71 11.51 19.02
N ASP A 71 3.37 12.65 18.93
CA ASP A 71 3.37 13.71 19.94
C ASP A 71 2.10 14.57 19.86
N ASP A 72 1.38 14.57 18.72
CA ASP A 72 0.06 15.21 18.56
C ASP A 72 -1.01 14.18 18.14
N PRO A 73 -1.52 13.39 19.10
CA PRO A 73 -2.43 12.28 18.81
C PRO A 73 -3.86 12.72 18.50
N ASP A 74 -4.15 14.04 18.49
CA ASP A 74 -5.42 14.60 18.04
C ASP A 74 -5.45 14.85 16.52
N ASP A 75 -4.29 14.75 15.84
CA ASP A 75 -4.24 14.73 14.38
C ASP A 75 -4.89 13.44 13.84
N LYS A 76 -5.58 13.56 12.71
CA LYS A 76 -6.37 12.48 12.08
C LYS A 76 -5.50 11.44 11.41
N ASP A 77 -4.22 11.75 11.20
CA ASP A 77 -3.28 10.85 10.56
C ASP A 77 -2.99 9.67 11.48
N SER A 78 -2.99 8.47 10.89
CA SER A 78 -2.87 7.23 11.67
C SER A 78 -1.42 6.85 11.90
N ALA A 79 -0.52 7.38 11.07
CA ALA A 79 0.91 7.33 11.24
C ALA A 79 1.58 8.43 10.38
N VAL A 80 2.77 8.86 10.79
CA VAL A 80 3.64 9.72 9.98
C VAL A 80 4.99 9.02 9.81
N THR A 81 5.45 8.91 8.57
CA THR A 81 6.72 8.25 8.27
C THR A 81 7.73 9.22 7.69
N SER A 82 8.89 9.30 8.34
CA SER A 82 10.08 9.89 7.74
C SER A 82 10.96 8.77 7.19
N LEU A 83 10.80 8.44 5.91
CA LEU A 83 11.62 7.40 5.25
C LEU A 83 13.11 7.74 5.28
N LYS A 84 13.47 9.04 5.34
CA LYS A 84 14.85 9.50 5.47
C LYS A 84 15.44 9.22 6.85
N LEU A 85 14.62 9.33 7.90
CA LEU A 85 15.05 9.11 9.28
C LEU A 85 14.75 7.69 9.77
N MET A 86 14.03 6.89 8.98
CA MET A 86 13.55 5.57 9.36
C MET A 86 12.75 5.62 10.67
N ILE A 87 11.87 6.61 10.81
CA ILE A 87 10.97 6.76 11.97
C ILE A 87 9.53 6.62 11.49
N ILE A 88 8.75 5.80 12.19
CA ILE A 88 7.30 5.67 12.04
C ILE A 88 6.66 6.10 13.36
N MET A 89 5.90 7.18 13.32
CA MET A 89 5.12 7.65 14.47
C MET A 89 3.72 7.08 14.36
N LEU A 90 3.20 6.47 15.43
CA LEU A 90 1.85 5.90 15.49
C LEU A 90 1.00 6.69 16.47
N ASN A 91 -0.24 6.98 16.10
CA ASN A 91 -1.16 7.63 17.02
C ASN A 91 -1.55 6.66 18.17
N PRO A 92 -1.17 6.95 19.43
CA PRO A 92 -1.42 6.07 20.58
C PRO A 92 -2.90 5.96 20.97
N ASN A 93 -3.74 6.94 20.58
CA ASN A 93 -5.18 6.92 20.87
C ASN A 93 -5.94 5.92 19.97
N HIS A 94 -5.33 5.44 18.89
CA HIS A 94 -5.94 4.44 18.03
C HIS A 94 -5.93 3.06 18.70
N HIS A 95 -7.00 2.29 18.47
CA HIS A 95 -7.05 0.88 18.88
C HIS A 95 -5.87 0.09 18.29
N ILE A 96 -5.35 -0.88 19.03
CA ILE A 96 -4.15 -1.65 18.65
C ILE A 96 -4.24 -2.27 17.24
N HIS A 97 -5.42 -2.71 16.82
CA HIS A 97 -5.64 -3.21 15.46
C HIS A 97 -5.35 -2.16 14.38
N ARG A 98 -5.72 -0.90 14.63
CA ARG A 98 -5.48 0.20 13.70
C ARG A 98 -4.01 0.60 13.72
N GLN A 99 -3.38 0.69 14.89
CA GLN A 99 -1.93 0.92 15.00
C GLN A 99 -1.13 -0.13 14.22
N ARG A 100 -1.47 -1.42 14.37
CA ARG A 100 -0.84 -2.53 13.63
C ARG A 100 -1.02 -2.39 12.12
N PHE A 101 -2.23 -2.01 11.69
CA PHE A 101 -2.53 -1.80 10.28
C PHE A 101 -1.75 -0.61 9.71
N SER A 102 -1.71 0.51 10.43
CA SER A 102 -0.95 1.70 10.04
C SER A 102 0.54 1.40 9.97
N LEU A 103 1.11 0.73 10.96
CA LEU A 103 2.52 0.31 10.91
C LEU A 103 2.80 -0.60 9.70
N GLY A 104 1.91 -1.55 9.41
CA GLY A 104 2.02 -2.39 8.21
C GLY A 104 1.90 -1.59 6.90
N HIS A 105 1.09 -0.53 6.88
CA HIS A 105 0.88 0.35 5.73
C HIS A 105 2.15 1.16 5.44
N GLU A 106 2.76 1.77 6.46
CA GLU A 106 4.02 2.51 6.33
C GLU A 106 5.19 1.61 5.87
N ILE A 107 5.28 0.40 6.42
CA ILE A 107 6.23 -0.61 5.92
C ILE A 107 5.94 -0.94 4.45
N GLY A 108 4.67 -0.99 4.06
CA GLY A 108 4.24 -1.17 2.67
C GLY A 108 4.81 -0.08 1.76
N HIS A 109 4.65 1.20 2.13
CA HIS A 109 5.24 2.32 1.39
C HIS A 109 6.76 2.15 1.22
N TYR A 110 7.47 1.80 2.30
CA TYR A 110 8.91 1.58 2.25
C TYR A 110 9.31 0.42 1.33
N ILE A 111 8.72 -0.77 1.51
CA ILE A 111 9.07 -1.99 0.76
C ILE A 111 8.75 -1.84 -0.73
N LEU A 112 7.64 -1.17 -1.05
CA LEU A 112 7.20 -0.93 -2.43
C LEU A 112 7.89 0.29 -3.07
N LYS A 113 8.75 0.99 -2.32
CA LYS A 113 9.44 2.21 -2.77
C LYS A 113 8.46 3.27 -3.24
N HIS A 114 7.40 3.48 -2.47
CA HIS A 114 6.51 4.60 -2.67
C HIS A 114 7.22 5.86 -2.19
N ASP A 115 7.62 6.70 -3.14
CA ASP A 115 8.22 8.00 -2.88
C ASP A 115 7.48 8.99 -3.76
N SER A 116 6.64 9.84 -3.18
CA SER A 116 5.82 10.79 -3.94
C SER A 116 6.65 11.83 -4.70
N GLU A 117 7.88 12.11 -4.26
CA GLU A 117 8.77 13.05 -4.94
C GLU A 117 9.49 12.41 -6.13
N ARG A 118 9.71 11.10 -6.08
CA ARG A 118 10.42 10.35 -7.14
C ARG A 118 9.51 9.56 -8.07
N ASN A 119 8.29 9.26 -7.64
CA ASN A 119 7.34 8.50 -8.43
C ASN A 119 6.59 9.46 -9.36
N SER A 120 6.73 9.23 -10.67
CA SER A 120 5.92 9.87 -11.68
C SER A 120 4.76 8.96 -12.10
N PRO A 121 3.68 9.50 -12.68
CA PRO A 121 2.67 8.67 -13.32
C PRO A 121 3.34 7.72 -14.32
N THR A 122 3.14 6.42 -14.10
CA THR A 122 3.86 5.37 -14.84
C THR A 122 3.02 4.74 -15.93
N GLU A 123 1.76 5.15 -16.05
CA GLU A 123 0.78 4.60 -16.96
C GLU A 123 0.25 5.71 -17.89
N ASP A 124 0.14 5.39 -19.19
CA ASP A 124 -0.33 6.34 -20.21
C ASP A 124 -1.71 6.92 -19.83
N GLY A 125 -1.77 8.21 -19.49
CA GLY A 125 -3.02 8.87 -19.08
C GLY A 125 -3.37 8.76 -17.60
N GLU A 126 -2.51 8.18 -16.75
CA GLU A 126 -2.65 8.23 -15.28
C GLU A 126 -2.43 9.66 -14.78
N THR A 127 -3.39 10.19 -14.03
CA THR A 127 -3.20 11.49 -13.36
C THR A 127 -2.35 11.30 -12.10
N TYR A 128 -1.70 12.37 -11.63
CA TYR A 128 -0.97 12.34 -10.35
C TYR A 128 -1.88 11.87 -9.19
N LYS A 129 -3.15 12.29 -9.19
CA LYS A 129 -4.13 11.88 -8.19
C LYS A 129 -4.43 10.38 -8.24
N ASP A 130 -4.54 9.81 -9.42
CA ASP A 130 -4.78 8.36 -9.59
C ASP A 130 -3.57 7.55 -9.18
N MET A 131 -2.37 8.04 -9.49
CA MET A 131 -1.11 7.47 -9.03
C MET A 131 -1.07 7.42 -7.49
N CYS A 132 -1.30 8.55 -6.80
CA CYS A 132 -1.31 8.58 -5.33
C CYS A 132 -2.31 7.57 -4.76
N LYS A 133 -3.57 7.58 -5.23
CA LYS A 133 -4.58 6.60 -4.79
C LYS A 133 -4.14 5.15 -5.01
N ARG A 134 -3.45 4.87 -6.11
CA ARG A 134 -2.93 3.54 -6.39
C ARG A 134 -1.83 3.15 -5.40
N LEU A 135 -0.91 4.05 -5.06
CA LEU A 135 0.14 3.81 -4.08
C LEU A 135 -0.45 3.54 -2.69
N GLU A 136 -1.42 4.35 -2.24
CA GLU A 136 -2.14 4.12 -0.98
C GLU A 136 -2.80 2.74 -0.95
N HIS A 137 -3.52 2.37 -2.01
CA HIS A 137 -4.15 1.04 -2.10
C HIS A 137 -3.12 -0.11 -2.13
N GLU A 138 -1.95 0.09 -2.73
CA GLU A 138 -0.88 -0.90 -2.74
C GLU A 138 -0.29 -1.08 -1.32
N ALA A 139 -0.15 0.00 -0.54
CA ALA A 139 0.29 -0.05 0.86
C ALA A 139 -0.76 -0.70 1.79
N ASP A 140 -2.03 -0.37 1.63
CA ASP A 140 -3.15 -1.03 2.33
C ASP A 140 -3.18 -2.53 2.05
N LEU A 141 -3.03 -2.91 0.77
CA LEU A 141 -2.99 -4.30 0.38
C LEU A 141 -1.77 -5.01 0.98
N PHE A 142 -0.61 -4.35 1.03
CA PHE A 142 0.58 -4.88 1.67
C PHE A 142 0.33 -5.14 3.16
N SER A 143 -0.22 -4.16 3.88
CA SER A 143 -0.56 -4.25 5.30
C SER A 143 -1.53 -5.41 5.58
N ALA A 144 -2.59 -5.52 4.79
CA ALA A 144 -3.52 -6.64 4.90
C ALA A 144 -2.85 -8.00 4.65
N CYS A 145 -1.95 -8.09 3.66
CA CYS A 145 -1.27 -9.33 3.33
C CYS A 145 -0.22 -9.74 4.35
N ILE A 146 0.50 -8.77 4.94
CA ILE A 146 1.52 -9.05 5.95
C ILE A 146 0.86 -9.41 7.29
N LEU A 147 -0.22 -8.73 7.69
CA LEU A 147 -0.92 -9.05 8.94
C LEU A 147 -1.75 -10.33 8.86
N MET A 148 -2.25 -10.69 7.67
CA MET A 148 -3.00 -11.92 7.42
C MET A 148 -2.36 -12.77 6.30
N PRO A 149 -1.22 -13.46 6.58
CA PRO A 149 -0.51 -14.24 5.57
C PRO A 149 -1.40 -15.31 4.94
N GLU A 150 -1.47 -15.34 3.61
CA GLU A 150 -2.48 -16.10 2.85
C GLU A 150 -2.54 -17.58 3.23
N GLN A 151 -1.39 -18.26 3.29
CA GLN A 151 -1.33 -19.70 3.59
C GLN A 151 -1.89 -20.00 4.98
N HIS A 152 -1.43 -19.25 6.00
CA HIS A 152 -1.92 -19.41 7.37
C HIS A 152 -3.40 -19.05 7.48
N PHE A 153 -3.84 -17.98 6.81
CA PHE A 153 -5.23 -17.51 6.86
C PHE A 153 -6.19 -18.52 6.26
N LYS A 154 -5.88 -19.04 5.06
CA LYS A 154 -6.65 -20.12 4.42
C LYS A 154 -6.69 -21.37 5.29
N GLN A 155 -5.55 -21.77 5.87
CA GLN A 155 -5.49 -22.94 6.74
C GLN A 155 -6.36 -22.77 7.98
N THR A 156 -6.26 -21.63 8.67
CA THR A 156 -7.06 -21.33 9.86
C THR A 156 -8.55 -21.32 9.55
N PHE A 157 -8.96 -20.68 8.45
CA PHE A 157 -10.35 -20.66 8.01
C PHE A 157 -10.86 -22.05 7.64
N SER A 158 -10.07 -22.85 6.91
CA SER A 158 -10.45 -24.23 6.52
C SER A 158 -10.65 -25.17 7.70
N LYS A 159 -10.05 -24.86 8.87
CA LYS A 159 -10.26 -25.59 10.12
C LYS A 159 -11.56 -25.20 10.85
N GLY A 160 -12.37 -24.33 10.26
CA GLY A 160 -13.67 -23.91 10.80
C GLY A 160 -13.63 -22.66 11.68
N ALA A 161 -12.53 -21.90 11.68
CA ALA A 161 -12.45 -20.66 12.46
C ALA A 161 -13.47 -19.62 11.96
N SER A 162 -14.30 -19.13 12.87
CA SER A 162 -15.26 -18.05 12.63
C SER A 162 -14.55 -16.71 12.36
N PRO A 163 -15.22 -15.72 11.70
CA PRO A 163 -14.68 -14.38 11.52
C PRO A 163 -14.24 -13.71 12.84
N GLU A 164 -14.95 -13.97 13.94
CA GLU A 164 -14.63 -13.50 15.28
C GLU A 164 -13.34 -14.13 15.83
N GLU A 165 -13.13 -15.42 15.59
CA GLU A 165 -11.87 -16.09 15.94
C GLU A 165 -10.70 -15.59 15.08
N LEU A 166 -10.90 -15.39 13.79
CA LEU A 166 -9.88 -14.82 12.90
C LEU A 166 -9.45 -13.43 13.36
N THR A 167 -10.39 -12.58 13.79
CA THR A 167 -10.11 -11.26 14.36
C THR A 167 -9.15 -11.38 15.56
N ARG A 168 -9.41 -12.33 16.46
CA ARG A 168 -8.56 -12.59 17.64
C ARG A 168 -7.18 -13.18 17.29
N ILE A 169 -7.15 -14.16 16.37
CA ILE A 169 -5.92 -14.86 15.96
C ILE A 169 -4.94 -13.92 15.24
N TYR A 170 -5.46 -13.09 14.33
CA TYR A 170 -4.63 -12.19 13.52
C TYR A 170 -4.44 -10.81 14.15
N GLN A 171 -5.20 -10.49 15.21
CA GLN A 171 -5.17 -9.20 15.91
C GLN A 171 -5.40 -8.03 14.94
N VAL A 172 -6.48 -8.13 14.17
CA VAL A 172 -6.93 -7.14 13.17
C VAL A 172 -8.41 -6.84 13.39
N SER A 173 -8.94 -5.80 12.75
CA SER A 173 -10.37 -5.48 12.86
C SER A 173 -11.25 -6.51 12.13
N LYS A 174 -12.53 -6.55 12.50
CA LYS A 174 -13.53 -7.42 11.84
C LYS A 174 -13.66 -7.08 10.36
N GLU A 175 -13.61 -5.80 10.03
CA GLU A 175 -13.66 -5.29 8.65
C GLU A 175 -12.49 -5.84 7.82
N ALA A 176 -11.27 -5.81 8.37
CA ALA A 176 -10.08 -6.34 7.71
C ALA A 176 -10.22 -7.85 7.42
N VAL A 177 -10.77 -8.63 8.36
CA VAL A 177 -11.06 -10.06 8.16
C VAL A 177 -12.03 -10.27 6.99
N TRP A 178 -13.15 -9.54 6.95
CA TRP A 178 -14.14 -9.65 5.86
C TRP A 178 -13.56 -9.29 4.50
N ILE A 179 -12.76 -8.22 4.44
CA ILE A 179 -12.04 -7.84 3.21
C ILE A 179 -11.10 -8.97 2.77
N ARG A 180 -10.37 -9.57 3.71
CA ARG A 180 -9.42 -10.65 3.41
C ARG A 180 -10.12 -11.92 2.93
N LEU A 181 -11.24 -12.29 3.53
CA LEU A 181 -12.06 -13.42 3.08
C LEU A 181 -12.53 -13.23 1.64
N LYS A 182 -13.00 -12.03 1.28
CA LYS A 182 -13.41 -11.67 -0.10
C LYS A 182 -12.23 -11.66 -1.08
N ASP A 183 -11.10 -11.05 -0.71
CA ASP A 183 -9.88 -10.99 -1.54
C ASP A 183 -9.35 -12.41 -1.88
N LEU A 184 -9.48 -13.34 -0.92
CA LEU A 184 -9.07 -14.73 -1.09
C LEU A 184 -10.17 -15.64 -1.65
N ARG A 185 -11.36 -15.10 -1.95
CA ARG A 185 -12.53 -15.83 -2.46
C ARG A 185 -12.93 -17.02 -1.58
N LEU A 186 -12.88 -16.82 -0.27
CA LEU A 186 -13.29 -17.82 0.72
C LEU A 186 -14.77 -17.71 1.09
N ILE A 187 -15.41 -16.60 0.68
CA ILE A 187 -16.83 -16.26 0.82
C ILE A 187 -17.28 -15.49 -0.43
#